data_AF-A0A8S4A014-F1
#
_entry.id   AF-A0A8S4A014-F1
#
_cell.length_a   1.000
_cell.length_b   1.000
_cell.length_c   1.000
_cell.angle_alpha   90.00
_cell.angle_beta   90.00
_cell.angle_gamma   90.00
#
_symmetry.space_group_name_H-M   'P 1'
#
loop_
_entity.id
_entity.type
_entity.pdbx_description
1 polymer ?
#
loop_
_entity_poly.entity_id
_entity_poly.type
_entity_poly.pdbx_seq_one_letter_code
_entity_poly.pdbx_strand_id
1 'polypeptide(L)'
;MKADMKFSLAIAIGTGFILSIGMAFFKGVRCLVFLILPNFCSSKGRSFLLVYAMVLVMNFPVKNFSHNMDVMTEAATCGASLAMNETKELLETAAAPLMFVIRGVKKMLHAIKIFANEMQKAFMVLLRAVREIMAMIGRLFRWLYGMVDICNDRMGQPYRRCKRAFDNAFDKCVDVMWIFAFICYIVKAVALVCNIARIGELLCLIVSAIRSLVLEQ
;
A
#
# COMPACT_ATOMS: atom_id res chain seq x y z
N MET A 1 -4.85 19.64 -67.70
CA MET A 1 -5.07 20.93 -68.39
C MET A 1 -4.94 20.87 -69.91
N LYS A 2 -3.84 20.35 -70.49
CA LYS A 2 -3.67 20.29 -71.95
C LYS A 2 -4.58 19.25 -72.63
N ALA A 3 -4.90 18.14 -71.93
CA ALA A 3 -5.85 17.13 -72.40
C ALA A 3 -7.31 17.63 -72.34
N ASP A 4 -7.67 18.34 -71.26
CA ASP A 4 -9.00 18.93 -71.07
C ASP A 4 -9.32 19.96 -72.15
N MET A 5 -8.33 20.79 -72.53
CA MET A 5 -8.51 21.82 -73.54
C MET A 5 -8.74 21.25 -74.95
N LYS A 6 -8.06 20.16 -75.32
CA LYS A 6 -8.29 19.46 -76.61
C LYS A 6 -9.66 18.81 -76.67
N PHE A 7 -10.10 18.22 -75.55
CA PHE A 7 -11.40 17.57 -75.44
C PHE A 7 -12.55 18.60 -75.49
N SER A 8 -12.44 19.72 -74.78
CA SER A 8 -13.40 20.83 -74.85
C SER A 8 -13.50 21.43 -76.25
N LEU A 9 -12.37 21.59 -76.94
CA LEU A 9 -12.36 22.09 -78.32
C LEU A 9 -13.08 21.14 -79.29
N ALA A 10 -12.83 19.83 -79.16
CA ALA A 10 -13.47 18.82 -80.00
C ALA A 10 -15.00 18.80 -79.80
N ILE A 11 -15.47 18.93 -78.56
CA ILE A 11 -16.90 19.01 -78.24
C ILE A 11 -17.52 20.27 -78.83
N ALA A 12 -16.86 21.42 -78.72
CA ALA A 12 -17.36 22.68 -79.26
C ALA A 12 -17.51 22.64 -80.79
N ILE A 13 -16.51 22.10 -81.50
CA ILE A 13 -16.54 21.97 -82.96
C ILE A 13 -17.65 20.98 -83.39
N GLY A 14 -17.72 19.82 -82.75
CA GLY A 14 -18.72 18.79 -83.07
C GLY A 14 -20.15 19.26 -82.84
N THR A 15 -20.43 19.89 -81.69
CA THR A 15 -21.76 20.44 -81.38
C THR A 15 -22.14 21.60 -82.30
N GLY A 16 -21.19 22.49 -82.63
CA GLY A 16 -21.40 23.57 -83.59
C GLY A 16 -21.78 23.06 -84.98
N PHE A 17 -21.10 22.04 -85.49
CA PHE A 17 -21.40 21.44 -86.79
C PHE A 17 -22.80 20.80 -86.82
N ILE A 18 -23.16 20.03 -85.78
CA ILE A 18 -24.47 19.38 -85.66
C ILE A 18 -25.60 20.42 -85.58
N LEU A 19 -25.42 21.49 -84.79
CA LEU A 19 -26.40 22.58 -84.68
C LEU A 19 -26.59 23.33 -86.00
N SER A 20 -25.51 23.54 -86.76
CA SER A 20 -25.54 24.23 -88.05
C SER A 20 -26.36 23.44 -89.09
N ILE A 21 -26.11 22.13 -89.19
CA ILE A 21 -26.88 21.24 -90.07
C ILE A 21 -28.33 21.14 -89.58
N GLY A 22 -28.55 21.04 -88.27
CA GLY A 22 -29.87 21.01 -87.65
C GLY A 22 -30.73 22.22 -88.01
N MET A 23 -30.13 23.42 -87.97
CA MET A 23 -30.78 24.68 -88.33
C MET A 23 -31.11 24.75 -89.83
N ALA A 24 -30.26 24.20 -90.69
CA ALA A 24 -30.46 24.21 -92.14
C ALA A 24 -31.62 23.30 -92.58
N PHE A 25 -31.78 22.11 -92.02
CA PHE A 25 -32.70 21.10 -92.56
C PHE A 25 -33.95 20.81 -91.70
N PHE A 26 -33.94 21.08 -90.38
CA PHE A 26 -35.01 20.63 -89.48
C PHE A 26 -35.84 21.78 -88.89
N LYS A 27 -37.16 21.79 -89.15
CA LYS A 27 -38.09 22.81 -88.61
C LYS A 27 -38.16 22.82 -87.08
N GLY A 28 -38.12 21.65 -86.44
CA GLY A 28 -38.15 21.54 -84.97
C GLY A 28 -36.95 22.21 -84.29
N VAL A 29 -35.75 22.05 -84.86
CA VAL A 29 -34.52 22.67 -84.35
C VAL A 29 -34.59 24.19 -84.46
N ARG A 30 -35.10 24.73 -85.58
CA ARG A 30 -35.32 26.17 -85.74
C ARG A 30 -36.24 26.74 -84.67
N CYS A 31 -37.40 26.12 -84.44
CA CYS A 31 -38.35 26.57 -83.41
C CYS A 31 -37.73 26.52 -82.01
N LEU A 32 -36.98 25.46 -81.70
CA LEU A 32 -36.29 25.32 -80.41
C LEU A 32 -35.28 26.44 -80.19
N VAL A 33 -34.44 26.76 -81.19
CA VAL A 33 -33.47 27.85 -81.10
C VAL A 33 -34.15 29.20 -80.93
N PHE A 34 -35.21 29.49 -81.70
CA PHE A 34 -36.01 30.72 -81.55
C PHE A 34 -36.71 30.84 -80.19
N LEU A 35 -36.98 29.73 -79.50
CA LEU A 35 -37.59 29.73 -78.17
C LEU A 35 -36.53 29.81 -77.04
N ILE A 36 -35.34 29.24 -77.24
CA ILE A 36 -34.25 29.26 -76.27
C ILE A 36 -33.58 30.64 -76.22
N LEU A 37 -33.43 31.32 -77.36
CA LEU A 37 -32.74 32.59 -77.47
C LEU A 37 -33.38 33.71 -76.61
N PRO A 38 -34.73 33.89 -76.59
CA PRO A 38 -35.41 34.80 -75.68
C PRO A 38 -35.35 34.33 -74.21
N ASN A 39 -35.36 33.01 -73.97
CA ASN A 39 -35.26 32.45 -72.62
C ASN A 39 -33.89 32.67 -71.99
N PHE A 40 -32.82 32.72 -72.80
CA PHE A 40 -31.48 33.06 -72.34
C PHE A 40 -31.37 34.54 -71.94
N CYS A 41 -32.12 35.41 -72.63
CA CYS A 41 -32.27 36.82 -72.29
C CYS A 41 -33.27 37.10 -71.14
N SER A 42 -33.92 36.06 -70.60
CA SER A 42 -34.83 36.14 -69.47
C SER A 42 -34.09 36.29 -68.14
N SER A 43 -34.81 36.65 -67.06
CA SER A 43 -34.25 36.77 -65.71
C SER A 43 -33.58 35.48 -65.25
N LYS A 44 -34.15 34.32 -65.61
CA LYS A 44 -33.59 33.00 -65.29
C LYS A 44 -32.26 32.73 -66.01
N GLY A 45 -32.14 33.07 -67.29
CA GLY A 45 -30.90 32.90 -68.06
C GLY A 45 -29.76 33.79 -67.53
N ARG A 46 -30.06 35.04 -67.16
CA ARG A 46 -29.10 35.93 -66.50
C ARG A 46 -28.59 35.38 -65.18
N SER A 47 -29.46 34.78 -64.35
CA SER A 47 -29.04 34.14 -63.10
C SER A 47 -28.09 32.96 -63.33
N PHE A 48 -28.35 32.11 -64.33
CA PHE A 48 -27.42 31.02 -64.69
C PHE A 48 -26.06 31.54 -65.16
N LEU A 49 -26.03 32.59 -65.98
CA LEU A 49 -24.79 33.23 -66.41
C LEU A 49 -24.00 33.82 -65.26
N LEU A 50 -24.68 34.45 -64.29
CA LEU A 50 -24.04 34.99 -63.09
C LEU A 50 -23.44 33.90 -62.21
N VAL A 51 -24.15 32.79 -62.00
CA VAL A 51 -23.61 31.63 -61.26
C VAL A 51 -22.41 31.04 -61.98
N TYR A 52 -22.48 30.88 -63.31
CA TYR A 52 -21.37 30.39 -64.10
C TYR A 52 -20.14 31.32 -64.03
N ALA A 53 -20.36 32.63 -64.10
CA ALA A 53 -19.30 33.63 -63.92
C ALA A 53 -18.69 33.55 -62.51
N MET A 54 -19.51 33.35 -61.47
CA MET A 54 -19.02 33.19 -60.10
C MET A 54 -18.16 31.93 -59.94
N VAL A 55 -18.57 30.81 -60.56
CA VAL A 55 -17.76 29.58 -60.58
C VAL A 55 -16.42 29.83 -61.28
N LEU A 56 -16.42 30.47 -62.45
CA LEU A 56 -15.18 30.79 -63.17
C LEU A 56 -14.25 31.69 -62.34
N VAL A 57 -14.78 32.72 -61.68
CA VAL A 57 -14.00 33.62 -60.81
C VAL A 57 -13.47 32.88 -59.59
N MET A 58 -14.24 31.93 -59.02
CA MET A 58 -13.85 31.18 -57.82
C MET A 58 -12.84 30.05 -58.05
N ASN A 59 -12.69 29.55 -59.28
CA ASN A 59 -11.74 28.46 -59.57
C ASN A 59 -10.30 28.80 -59.16
N PHE A 60 -9.86 30.05 -59.37
CA PHE A 60 -8.51 30.47 -59.03
C PHE A 60 -8.30 30.66 -57.51
N PRO A 61 -9.14 31.43 -56.79
CA PRO A 61 -9.09 31.50 -55.33
C PRO A 61 -9.14 30.15 -54.63
N VAL A 62 -10.02 29.24 -55.07
CA VAL A 62 -10.14 27.90 -54.47
C VAL A 62 -8.86 27.10 -54.65
N LYS A 63 -8.26 27.13 -55.85
CA LYS A 63 -7.00 26.44 -56.11
C LYS A 63 -5.84 27.03 -55.29
N ASN A 64 -5.78 28.35 -55.14
CA ASN A 64 -4.77 29.03 -54.34
C ASN A 64 -4.94 28.73 -52.84
N PHE A 65 -6.18 28.74 -52.35
CA PHE A 65 -6.49 28.38 -50.97
C PHE A 65 -6.12 26.93 -50.67
N SER A 66 -6.49 25.99 -51.56
CA SER A 66 -6.12 24.57 -51.42
C SER A 66 -4.60 24.41 -51.35
N HIS A 67 -3.85 25.08 -52.24
CA HIS A 67 -2.39 25.03 -52.20
C HIS A 67 -1.81 25.56 -50.89
N ASN A 68 -2.35 26.68 -50.38
CA ASN A 68 -1.92 27.22 -49.09
C ASN A 68 -2.26 26.29 -47.92
N MET A 69 -3.39 25.58 -47.97
CA MET A 69 -3.74 24.57 -46.96
C MET A 69 -2.77 23.38 -47.01
N ASP A 70 -2.37 22.94 -48.19
CA ASP A 70 -1.37 21.86 -48.34
C ASP A 70 -0.03 22.29 -47.71
N VAL A 71 0.47 23.48 -48.07
CA VAL A 71 1.71 24.03 -47.50
C VAL A 71 1.60 24.25 -45.99
N MET A 72 0.47 24.74 -45.49
CA MET A 72 0.23 24.91 -44.06
C MET A 72 0.25 23.57 -43.32
N THR A 73 -0.36 22.54 -43.88
CA THR A 73 -0.42 21.20 -43.27
C THR A 73 0.95 20.54 -43.25
N GLU A 74 1.72 20.71 -44.33
CA GLU A 74 3.11 20.24 -44.41
C GLU A 74 4.01 20.98 -43.41
N ALA A 75 3.88 22.31 -43.30
CA ALA A 75 4.60 23.09 -42.31
C ALA A 75 4.22 22.69 -40.87
N ALA A 76 2.94 22.42 -40.59
CA ALA A 76 2.47 21.99 -39.28
C ALA A 76 2.99 20.60 -38.91
N THR A 77 2.98 19.65 -39.85
CA THR A 77 3.52 18.30 -39.63
C THR A 77 5.04 18.32 -39.45
N CYS A 78 5.77 19.15 -40.19
CA CYS A 78 7.20 19.40 -40.00
C CYS A 78 7.50 20.06 -38.64
N GLY A 79 6.71 21.07 -38.25
CA GLY A 79 6.85 21.72 -36.94
C GLY A 79 6.61 20.75 -35.78
N ALA A 80 5.59 19.87 -35.92
CA ALA A 80 5.30 18.84 -34.93
C ALA A 80 6.42 17.79 -34.84
N SER A 81 6.96 17.33 -35.97
CA SER A 81 8.06 16.36 -35.97
C SER A 81 9.35 16.95 -35.40
N LEU A 82 9.66 18.22 -35.71
CA LEU A 82 10.79 18.93 -35.14
C LEU A 82 10.64 19.10 -33.63
N ALA A 83 9.46 19.54 -33.15
CA ALA A 83 9.19 19.68 -31.72
C ALA A 83 9.32 18.34 -30.98
N MET A 84 8.83 17.24 -31.56
CA MET A 84 9.01 15.90 -30.99
C MET A 84 10.48 15.47 -30.95
N ASN A 85 11.25 15.75 -32.01
CA ASN A 85 12.65 15.37 -32.10
C ASN A 85 13.49 16.10 -31.02
N GLU A 86 13.33 17.42 -30.90
CA GLU A 86 14.02 18.23 -29.88
C GLU A 86 13.59 17.84 -28.45
N THR A 87 12.28 17.62 -28.25
CA THR A 87 11.76 17.22 -26.93
C THR A 87 12.27 15.85 -26.51
N LYS A 88 12.48 14.92 -27.46
CA LYS A 88 13.01 13.59 -27.17
C LYS A 88 14.43 13.66 -26.62
N GLU A 89 15.30 14.47 -27.23
CA GLU A 89 16.68 14.63 -26.77
C GLU A 89 16.76 15.22 -25.36
N LEU A 90 15.93 16.22 -25.07
CA LEU A 90 15.80 16.80 -23.73
C LEU A 90 15.26 15.79 -22.72
N LEU A 91 14.26 14.99 -23.10
CA LEU A 91 13.69 13.92 -22.27
C LEU A 91 14.70 12.82 -21.95
N GLU A 92 15.48 12.36 -22.93
CA GLU A 92 16.51 11.35 -22.72
C GLU A 92 17.59 11.86 -21.76
N THR A 93 18.01 13.11 -21.92
CA THR A 93 18.99 13.77 -21.04
C THR A 93 18.43 13.95 -19.62
N ALA A 94 17.15 14.32 -19.49
CA ALA A 94 16.47 14.47 -18.21
C ALA A 94 16.22 13.12 -17.50
N ALA A 95 15.99 12.04 -18.27
CA ALA A 95 15.77 10.70 -17.74
C ALA A 95 17.07 9.99 -17.34
N ALA A 96 18.21 10.36 -17.94
CA ALA A 96 19.53 9.79 -17.62
C ALA A 96 19.88 9.79 -16.11
N PRO A 97 19.76 10.91 -15.36
CA PRO A 97 20.07 10.91 -13.92
C PRO A 97 19.08 10.06 -13.10
N LEU A 98 17.84 9.88 -13.56
CA LEU A 98 16.81 9.14 -12.84
C LEU A 98 17.20 7.68 -12.60
N MET A 99 17.86 7.04 -13.58
CA MET A 99 18.35 5.67 -13.46
C MET A 99 19.44 5.50 -12.40
N PHE A 100 20.23 6.54 -12.12
CA PHE A 100 21.21 6.50 -11.04
C PHE A 100 20.52 6.63 -9.69
N VAL A 101 19.53 7.52 -9.57
CA VAL A 101 18.73 7.69 -8.34
C VAL A 101 17.99 6.40 -8.00
N ILE A 102 17.26 5.81 -8.95
CA ILE A 102 16.53 4.54 -8.74
C ILE A 102 17.47 3.42 -8.28
N ARG A 103 18.64 3.29 -8.91
CA ARG A 103 19.66 2.31 -8.51
C ARG A 103 20.22 2.58 -7.12
N GLY A 104 20.47 3.85 -6.77
CA GLY A 104 20.91 4.26 -5.45
C GLY A 104 19.90 3.91 -4.36
N VAL A 105 18.63 4.28 -4.56
CA VAL A 105 17.53 3.95 -3.64
C VAL A 105 17.38 2.44 -3.49
N LYS A 106 17.42 1.67 -4.58
CA LYS A 106 17.33 0.21 -4.53
C LYS A 106 18.47 -0.41 -3.72
N LYS A 107 19.70 0.08 -3.86
CA LYS A 107 20.85 -0.37 -3.05
C LYS A 107 20.66 -0.03 -1.57
N MET A 108 20.20 1.18 -1.25
CA MET A 108 19.93 1.60 0.12
C MET A 108 18.85 0.73 0.78
N LEU A 109 17.73 0.49 0.09
CA LEU A 109 16.66 -0.40 0.57
C LEU A 109 17.17 -1.82 0.81
N HIS A 110 18.06 -2.33 -0.05
CA HIS A 110 18.66 -3.64 0.13
C HIS A 110 19.56 -3.69 1.37
N ALA A 111 20.38 -2.66 1.60
CA ALA A 111 21.22 -2.54 2.79
C ALA A 111 20.36 -2.46 4.07
N ILE A 112 19.28 -1.67 4.06
CA ILE A 112 18.33 -1.56 5.17
C ILE A 112 17.68 -2.92 5.46
N LYS A 113 17.28 -3.67 4.43
CA LYS A 113 16.67 -4.99 4.61
C LYS A 113 17.64 -5.97 5.28
N ILE A 114 18.91 -5.97 4.86
CA ILE A 114 19.94 -6.81 5.47
C ILE A 114 20.14 -6.40 6.94
N PHE A 115 20.30 -5.11 7.20
CA PHE A 115 20.48 -4.58 8.56
C PHE A 115 19.31 -4.93 9.49
N ALA A 116 18.06 -4.73 9.03
CA ALA A 116 16.86 -5.05 9.80
C ALA A 116 16.78 -6.55 10.15
N ASN A 117 17.16 -7.42 9.21
CA ASN A 117 17.17 -8.86 9.45
C ASN A 117 18.21 -9.26 10.50
N GLU A 118 19.40 -8.65 10.48
CA GLU A 118 20.43 -8.89 11.50
C GLU A 118 20.00 -8.35 12.87
N MET A 119 19.40 -7.16 12.93
CA MET A 119 18.83 -6.64 14.18
C MET A 119 17.75 -7.55 14.75
N GLN A 120 16.85 -8.07 13.91
CA GLN A 120 15.78 -8.97 14.34
C GLN A 120 16.35 -10.25 14.95
N LYS A 121 17.39 -10.83 14.34
CA LYS A 121 18.08 -12.01 14.90
C LYS A 121 18.71 -11.69 16.25
N ALA A 122 19.44 -10.58 16.36
CA ALA A 122 20.06 -10.16 17.62
C ALA A 122 19.01 -9.97 18.72
N PHE A 123 17.89 -9.32 18.41
CA PHE A 123 16.81 -9.11 19.37
C PHE A 123 16.14 -10.43 19.80
N MET A 124 15.95 -11.37 18.88
CA MET A 124 15.42 -12.70 19.20
C MET A 124 16.34 -13.49 20.14
N VAL A 125 17.67 -13.35 19.99
CA VAL A 125 18.65 -13.94 20.91
C VAL A 125 18.53 -13.31 22.30
N LEU A 126 18.44 -11.98 22.38
CA LEU A 126 18.27 -11.27 23.64
C LEU A 126 16.97 -11.67 24.35
N LEU A 127 15.85 -11.67 23.63
CA LEU A 127 14.55 -12.10 24.18
C LEU A 127 14.59 -13.53 24.70
N ARG A 128 15.33 -14.43 24.02
CA ARG A 128 15.49 -15.81 24.48
C ARG A 128 16.26 -15.87 25.79
N ALA A 129 17.39 -15.16 25.88
CA ALA A 129 18.16 -15.07 27.12
C ALA A 129 17.33 -14.50 28.28
N VAL A 130 16.58 -13.42 28.06
CA VAL A 130 15.68 -12.84 29.07
C VAL A 130 14.61 -13.85 29.50
N ARG A 131 14.00 -14.57 28.55
CA ARG A 131 13.01 -15.61 28.86
C ARG A 131 13.59 -16.75 29.70
N GLU A 132 14.82 -17.18 29.40
CA GLU A 132 15.52 -18.19 30.17
C GLU A 132 15.81 -17.72 31.61
N ILE A 133 16.24 -16.47 31.77
CA ILE A 133 16.45 -15.85 33.08
C ILE A 133 15.14 -15.80 33.87
N MET A 134 14.05 -15.33 33.26
CA MET A 134 12.73 -15.30 33.91
C MET A 134 12.26 -16.71 34.28
N ALA A 135 12.55 -17.72 33.46
CA ALA A 135 12.23 -19.11 33.77
C ALA A 135 13.07 -19.66 34.95
N MET A 136 14.35 -19.28 35.06
CA MET A 136 15.19 -19.61 36.22
C MET A 136 14.66 -18.95 37.49
N ILE A 137 14.36 -17.66 37.43
CA ILE A 137 13.77 -16.89 38.54
C ILE A 137 12.47 -17.57 39.00
N GLY A 138 11.58 -17.94 38.07
CA GLY A 138 10.35 -18.66 38.38
C GLY A 138 10.59 -20.03 39.04
N ARG A 139 11.66 -20.75 38.68
CA ARG A 139 12.04 -22.00 39.37
C ARG A 139 12.52 -21.73 40.79
N LEU A 140 13.34 -20.71 41.00
CA LEU A 140 13.83 -20.33 42.32
C LEU A 140 12.67 -19.94 43.24
N PHE A 141 11.72 -19.14 42.76
CA PHE A 141 10.54 -18.76 43.55
C PHE A 141 9.66 -19.95 43.91
N ARG A 142 9.43 -20.89 42.97
CA ARG A 142 8.68 -22.13 43.28
C ARG A 142 9.40 -22.98 44.33
N TRP A 143 10.72 -23.13 44.22
CA TRP A 143 11.50 -23.85 45.20
C TRP A 143 11.45 -23.18 46.58
N LEU A 144 11.59 -21.84 46.63
CA LEU A 144 11.51 -21.07 47.87
C LEU A 144 10.14 -21.24 48.55
N TYR A 145 9.04 -21.21 47.78
CA TYR A 145 7.70 -21.48 48.31
C TYR A 145 7.59 -22.89 48.90
N GLY A 146 8.11 -23.90 48.20
CA GLY A 146 8.14 -25.27 48.70
C GLY A 146 8.99 -25.44 49.97
N MET A 147 10.11 -24.72 50.09
CA MET A 147 10.96 -24.77 51.29
C MET A 147 10.28 -24.13 52.51
N VAL A 148 9.53 -23.04 52.34
CA VAL A 148 8.74 -22.43 53.43
C VAL A 148 7.68 -23.41 53.94
N ASP A 149 6.97 -24.06 53.01
CA ASP A 149 5.93 -25.05 53.33
C ASP A 149 6.51 -26.25 54.09
N ILE A 150 7.59 -26.85 53.57
CA ILE A 150 8.31 -27.95 54.22
C ILE A 150 8.82 -27.54 55.61
N CYS A 151 9.34 -26.31 55.76
CA CYS A 151 9.82 -25.84 57.06
C CYS A 151 8.67 -25.77 58.08
N ASN A 152 7.56 -25.15 57.71
CA ASN A 152 6.40 -25.03 58.59
C ASN A 152 5.83 -26.40 59.00
N ASP A 153 5.79 -27.35 58.06
CA ASP A 153 5.25 -28.69 58.29
C ASP A 153 6.21 -29.62 59.03
N ARG A 154 7.51 -29.61 58.73
CA ARG A 154 8.49 -30.52 59.33
C ARG A 154 9.13 -29.98 60.60
N MET A 155 9.42 -28.69 60.67
CA MET A 155 10.17 -28.06 61.77
C MET A 155 9.27 -27.34 62.78
N GLY A 156 8.10 -26.82 62.35
CA GLY A 156 7.11 -26.26 63.26
C GLY A 156 6.25 -27.30 64.00
N GLN A 157 6.14 -28.52 63.47
CA GLN A 157 5.42 -29.62 64.15
C GLN A 157 6.10 -30.20 65.40
N PRO A 158 7.42 -30.48 65.46
CA PRO A 158 8.05 -31.13 66.62
C PRO A 158 7.96 -30.31 67.91
N TYR A 159 8.15 -28.99 67.85
CA TYR A 159 7.94 -28.13 69.02
C TYR A 159 6.50 -28.22 69.53
N ARG A 160 5.52 -28.02 68.62
CA ARG A 160 4.09 -28.10 68.93
C ARG A 160 3.66 -29.47 69.44
N ARG A 161 4.19 -30.56 68.88
CA ARG A 161 3.94 -31.94 69.31
C ARG A 161 4.56 -32.25 70.67
N CYS A 162 5.80 -31.83 70.90
CA CYS A 162 6.48 -31.97 72.20
C CYS A 162 5.67 -31.26 73.29
N LYS A 163 5.37 -29.97 73.08
CA LYS A 163 4.62 -29.18 74.05
C LYS A 163 3.24 -29.77 74.33
N ARG A 164 2.51 -30.19 73.28
CA ARG A 164 1.20 -30.83 73.42
C ARG A 164 1.26 -32.16 74.18
N ALA A 165 2.31 -32.95 74.02
CA ALA A 165 2.47 -34.21 74.76
C ALA A 165 2.66 -33.96 76.28
N PHE A 166 3.46 -32.96 76.64
CA PHE A 166 3.65 -32.58 78.06
C PHE A 166 2.43 -31.86 78.64
N ASP A 167 1.76 -30.99 77.89
CA ASP A 167 0.51 -30.34 78.33
C ASP A 167 -0.57 -31.39 78.58
N ASN A 168 -0.76 -32.35 77.67
CA ASN A 168 -1.70 -33.46 77.85
C ASN A 168 -1.32 -34.35 79.05
N ALA A 169 -0.03 -34.56 79.32
CA ALA A 169 0.43 -35.32 80.49
C ALA A 169 0.19 -34.57 81.80
N PHE A 170 0.33 -33.23 81.78
CA PHE A 170 -0.01 -32.37 82.91
C PHE A 170 -1.51 -32.41 83.21
N ASP A 171 -2.36 -32.22 82.19
CA ASP A 171 -3.82 -32.21 82.36
C ASP A 171 -4.32 -33.55 82.91
N LYS A 172 -3.84 -34.67 82.36
CA LYS A 172 -4.15 -36.01 82.87
C LYS A 172 -3.66 -36.24 84.30
N CYS A 173 -2.51 -35.68 84.68
CA CYS A 173 -2.00 -35.79 86.05
C CYS A 173 -2.90 -35.04 87.04
N VAL A 174 -3.34 -33.83 86.68
CA VAL A 174 -4.23 -33.00 87.50
C VAL A 174 -5.60 -33.66 87.65
N ASP A 175 -6.13 -34.21 86.56
CA ASP A 175 -7.44 -34.89 86.55
C ASP A 175 -7.45 -36.16 87.43
N VAL A 176 -6.35 -36.92 87.48
CA VAL A 176 -6.24 -38.14 88.31
C VAL A 176 -5.91 -37.82 89.77
N MET A 177 -5.09 -36.79 90.03
CA MET A 177 -4.60 -36.45 91.38
C MET A 177 -5.13 -35.10 91.86
N TRP A 178 -6.44 -35.02 92.10
CA TRP A 178 -7.12 -33.78 92.51
C TRP A 178 -6.58 -33.15 93.82
N ILE A 179 -6.23 -33.99 94.82
CA ILE A 179 -5.76 -33.52 96.15
C ILE A 179 -4.25 -33.17 96.16
N PHE A 180 -3.44 -33.80 95.30
CA PHE A 180 -1.99 -33.59 95.21
C PHE A 180 -1.55 -32.95 93.88
N ALA A 181 -2.41 -32.09 93.31
CA ALA A 181 -2.19 -31.43 92.03
C ALA A 181 -0.89 -30.60 91.96
N PHE A 182 -0.37 -30.16 93.12
CA PHE A 182 0.92 -29.48 93.21
C PHE A 182 2.08 -30.31 92.62
N ILE A 183 2.06 -31.64 92.77
CA ILE A 183 3.13 -32.52 92.28
C ILE A 183 3.18 -32.51 90.73
N CYS A 184 2.04 -32.32 90.07
CA CYS A 184 1.96 -32.29 88.61
C CYS A 184 2.69 -31.07 87.99
N TYR A 185 2.98 -30.01 88.75
CA TYR A 185 3.74 -28.87 88.25
C TYR A 185 5.16 -29.23 87.78
N ILE A 186 5.73 -30.35 88.26
CA ILE A 186 7.03 -30.82 87.77
C ILE A 186 7.00 -31.16 86.27
N VAL A 187 5.85 -31.60 85.74
CA VAL A 187 5.67 -31.92 84.31
C VAL A 187 5.77 -30.64 83.47
N LYS A 188 5.27 -29.51 83.97
CA LYS A 188 5.44 -28.19 83.32
C LYS A 188 6.90 -27.72 83.34
N ALA A 189 7.63 -28.00 84.41
CA ALA A 189 9.06 -27.69 84.48
C ALA A 189 9.86 -28.50 83.45
N VAL A 190 9.57 -29.80 83.29
CA VAL A 190 10.22 -30.66 82.29
C VAL A 190 9.81 -30.28 80.86
N ALA A 191 8.60 -29.75 80.64
CA ALA A 191 8.15 -29.24 79.34
C ALA A 191 9.03 -28.10 78.79
N LEU A 192 9.84 -27.42 79.63
CA LEU A 192 10.82 -26.43 79.18
C LEU A 192 11.85 -27.02 78.20
N VAL A 193 12.12 -28.33 78.26
CA VAL A 193 13.00 -29.03 77.33
C VAL A 193 12.48 -28.94 75.89
N CYS A 194 11.15 -28.82 75.69
CA CYS A 194 10.59 -28.61 74.36
C CYS A 194 11.07 -27.31 73.71
N ASN A 195 11.49 -26.29 74.48
CA ASN A 195 12.04 -25.05 73.92
C ASN A 195 13.32 -25.26 73.11
N ILE A 196 13.99 -26.41 73.24
CA ILE A 196 15.13 -26.79 72.38
C ILE A 196 14.65 -26.96 70.92
N ALA A 197 13.44 -27.49 70.70
CA ALA A 197 12.86 -27.65 69.37
C ALA A 197 12.37 -26.31 68.75
N ARG A 198 12.34 -25.22 69.52
CA ARG A 198 11.93 -23.88 69.07
C ARG A 198 12.90 -23.27 68.06
N ILE A 199 14.13 -23.79 67.99
CA ILE A 199 15.12 -23.37 66.98
C ILE A 199 14.61 -23.63 65.55
N GLY A 200 13.80 -24.69 65.35
CA GLY A 200 13.17 -24.97 64.06
C GLY A 200 12.15 -23.90 63.65
N GLU A 201 11.35 -23.39 64.59
CA GLU A 201 10.39 -22.31 64.32
C GLU A 201 11.08 -20.99 63.97
N LEU A 202 12.19 -20.66 64.65
CA LEU A 202 12.99 -19.47 64.34
C LEU A 202 13.56 -19.53 62.92
N LEU A 203 14.07 -20.69 62.50
CA LEU A 203 14.56 -20.90 61.15
C LEU A 203 13.43 -20.73 60.11
N CYS A 204 12.22 -21.21 60.39
CA CYS A 204 11.08 -21.02 59.48
C CYS A 204 10.60 -19.56 59.39
N LEU A 205 10.66 -18.80 60.48
CA LEU A 205 10.37 -17.36 60.46
C LEU A 205 11.35 -16.61 59.56
N ILE A 206 12.63 -16.97 59.60
CA ILE A 206 13.66 -16.36 58.74
C ILE A 206 13.38 -16.69 57.26
N VAL A 207 13.11 -17.96 56.92
CA VAL A 207 12.81 -18.35 55.53
C VAL A 207 11.50 -17.70 55.04
N SER A 208 10.50 -17.55 55.91
CA SER A 208 9.25 -16.86 55.62
C SER A 208 9.45 -15.35 55.41
N ALA A 209 10.32 -14.70 56.17
CA ALA A 209 10.64 -13.28 56.01
C ALA A 209 11.43 -13.02 54.71
N ILE A 210 12.33 -13.93 54.35
CA ILE A 210 13.03 -13.88 53.05
C ILE A 210 12.01 -14.00 51.90
N ARG A 211 11.01 -14.88 52.03
CA ARG A 211 9.95 -15.00 51.03
C ARG A 211 9.17 -13.70 50.81
N SER A 212 8.73 -13.02 51.87
CA SER A 212 7.98 -11.76 51.74
C SER A 212 8.83 -10.66 51.10
N LEU A 213 10.11 -10.55 51.49
CA LEU A 213 11.02 -9.54 50.94
C LEU A 213 11.32 -9.72 49.44
N VAL A 214 11.36 -10.96 48.94
CA VAL A 214 11.75 -11.27 47.55
C VAL A 214 10.53 -11.34 46.62
N LEU A 215 9.32 -11.61 47.13
CA LEU A 215 8.09 -11.73 46.32
C LEU A 215 7.21 -10.46 46.28
N GLU A 216 7.41 -9.50 47.20
CA GLU A 216 6.64 -8.23 47.26
C GLU A 216 7.37 -7.02 46.65
N GLN A 217 8.44 -7.25 45.86
CA GLN A 217 9.00 -6.25 44.94
C GLN A 217 8.47 -6.46 43.52
#